data_AF-A0A2R6J1I6-F1
#
_entry.id   AF-A0A2R6J1I6-F1
#
_cell.length_a   1.000
_cell.length_b   1.000
_cell.length_c   1.000
_cell.angle_alpha   90.00
_cell.angle_beta   90.00
_cell.angle_gamma   90.00
#
_symmetry.space_group_name_H-M   'P 1'
#
loop_
_entity.id
_entity.type
_entity.pdbx_description
1 polymer ?
#
loop_
_entity_poly.entity_id
_entity_poly.type
_entity_poly.pdbx_seq_one_letter_code
_entity_poly.pdbx_strand_id
1 'polypeptide(L)'
;MNKLRGLSLGGATLLVVASAWAFLRYPGWAPFAAATLLAVAVAGLPRAIAHAKLWARRGWRRLSSVRADDSRRGASFVSDSPVEDPARELEAIADAVREFEGFDGVRREEFDDGEGLVVTHAGFHSSFVRPTRSGHVAVNGASDRTRRLVEGIESARPYSLTDRTNNPLRRPDRVRGAPRVFLAVLLFALLVVGAGAIANGAYPAGPYTTGEKAVLVSIDARADVSPKVSGTDAALSKAAFVVGAIEEEAVEVEWESNRTTYSAVAEHGRQSLRMSEDARALLAEARAGDPTGDQAARADRIEADLHEAEASVAAALTARMEDGDLEGRTADLRATRDALRDAAERPA
;
A
#
# COMPACT_ATOMS: atom_id res chain seq x y z
N MET A 1 -14.96 -7.10 10.08
CA MET A 1 -14.15 -5.95 9.61
C MET A 1 -13.58 -6.24 8.21
N ASN A 2 -13.65 -5.32 7.24
CA ASN A 2 -13.15 -5.58 5.87
C ASN A 2 -11.61 -5.67 5.87
N LYS A 3 -11.01 -6.86 5.70
CA LYS A 3 -9.54 -7.08 5.68
C LYS A 3 -8.76 -6.04 4.85
N LEU A 4 -9.34 -5.60 3.72
CA LEU A 4 -8.73 -4.61 2.84
C LEU A 4 -8.71 -3.18 3.42
N ARG A 5 -9.71 -2.82 4.25
CA ARG A 5 -9.70 -1.55 5.01
C ARG A 5 -8.66 -1.59 6.14
N GLY A 6 -8.50 -2.75 6.78
CA GLY A 6 -7.47 -2.95 7.79
C GLY A 6 -6.07 -2.78 7.20
N LEU A 7 -5.80 -3.45 6.07
CA LEU A 7 -4.54 -3.30 5.33
C LEU A 7 -4.31 -1.85 4.88
N SER A 8 -5.30 -1.21 4.25
CA SER A 8 -5.13 0.14 3.70
C SER A 8 -4.93 1.19 4.80
N LEU A 9 -5.78 1.19 5.83
CA LEU A 9 -5.69 2.20 6.89
C LEU A 9 -4.55 1.91 7.85
N GLY A 10 -4.41 0.66 8.31
CA GLY A 10 -3.34 0.27 9.21
C GLY A 10 -1.95 0.43 8.58
N GLY A 11 -1.78 -0.04 7.34
CA GLY A 11 -0.52 0.11 6.61
C GLY A 11 -0.20 1.58 6.32
N ALA A 12 -1.18 2.38 5.89
CA ALA A 12 -0.96 3.81 5.67
C ALA A 12 -0.61 4.54 6.96
N THR A 13 -1.30 4.27 8.07
CA THR A 13 -0.98 4.87 9.37
C THR A 13 0.43 4.51 9.81
N LEU A 14 0.81 3.23 9.70
CA LEU A 14 2.17 2.79 10.03
C LEU A 14 3.20 3.51 9.17
N LEU A 15 2.97 3.62 7.86
CA LEU A 15 3.88 4.29 6.94
C LEU A 15 4.00 5.80 7.23
N VAL A 16 2.91 6.47 7.59
CA VAL A 16 2.93 7.89 8.01
C VAL A 16 3.74 8.06 9.30
N VAL A 17 3.50 7.22 10.30
CA VAL A 17 4.23 7.29 11.58
C VAL A 17 5.73 7.03 11.35
N ALA A 18 6.07 6.00 10.58
CA ALA A 18 7.46 5.69 10.24
C ALA A 18 8.11 6.83 9.43
N SER A 19 7.39 7.43 8.48
CA SER A 19 7.91 8.56 7.69
C SER A 19 8.14 9.81 8.56
N ALA A 20 7.23 10.09 9.51
CA ALA A 20 7.37 11.21 10.42
C ALA A 20 8.55 11.01 11.39
N TRP A 21 8.71 9.81 11.95
CA TRP A 21 9.87 9.48 12.76
C TRP A 21 11.17 9.60 11.95
N ALA A 22 11.22 9.02 10.75
CA ALA A 22 12.41 9.07 9.89
C ALA A 22 12.78 10.51 9.47
N PHE A 23 11.79 11.36 9.19
CA PHE A 23 11.98 12.78 8.91
C PHE A 23 12.62 13.54 10.08
N LEU A 24 12.33 13.15 11.32
CA LEU A 24 12.95 13.75 12.51
C LEU A 24 14.36 13.19 12.78
N ARG A 25 14.61 11.94 12.39
CA ARG A 25 15.83 11.19 12.72
C ARG A 25 16.96 11.38 11.70
N TYR A 26 16.64 11.45 10.42
CA TYR A 26 17.59 11.40 9.31
C TYR A 26 17.59 12.71 8.51
N PRO A 27 18.72 13.07 7.88
CA PRO A 27 18.82 14.28 7.08
C PRO A 27 18.00 14.16 5.77
N GLY A 28 17.48 15.29 5.31
CA GLY A 28 16.71 15.39 4.06
C GLY A 28 15.24 15.03 4.24
N TRP A 29 14.36 15.64 3.43
CA TRP A 29 12.91 15.51 3.62
C TRP A 29 12.20 14.78 2.48
N ALA A 30 12.76 14.83 1.26
CA ALA A 30 12.08 14.39 0.05
C ALA A 30 11.67 12.90 0.06
N PRO A 31 12.52 11.94 0.49
CA PRO A 31 12.13 10.52 0.53
C PRO A 31 10.97 10.26 1.50
N PHE A 32 10.96 10.94 2.65
CA PHE A 32 9.94 10.77 3.68
C PHE A 32 8.62 11.45 3.31
N ALA A 33 8.66 12.57 2.59
CA ALA A 33 7.48 13.17 1.98
C ALA A 33 6.88 12.27 0.90
N ALA A 34 7.72 11.65 0.05
CA ALA A 34 7.27 10.68 -0.94
C ALA A 34 6.58 9.47 -0.29
N ALA A 35 7.16 8.90 0.77
CA ALA A 35 6.54 7.82 1.53
C ALA A 35 5.20 8.23 2.17
N THR A 36 5.11 9.46 2.69
CA THR A 36 3.86 10.03 3.24
C THR A 36 2.78 10.19 2.16
N LEU A 37 3.12 10.71 0.98
CA LEU A 37 2.19 10.82 -0.15
C LEU A 37 1.70 9.43 -0.60
N LEU A 38 2.59 8.45 -0.60
CA LEU A 38 2.24 7.07 -0.92
C LEU A 38 1.27 6.49 0.12
N ALA A 39 1.45 6.79 1.40
CA ALA A 39 0.53 6.39 2.46
C ALA A 39 -0.88 6.98 2.25
N VAL A 40 -0.96 8.27 1.88
CA VAL A 40 -2.23 8.93 1.52
C VAL A 40 -2.89 8.23 0.33
N ALA A 41 -2.12 7.88 -0.70
CA ALA A 41 -2.61 7.13 -1.84
C ALA A 41 -3.14 5.75 -1.42
N VAL A 42 -2.41 4.98 -0.61
CA VAL A 42 -2.82 3.67 -0.08
C VAL A 42 -4.15 3.78 0.70
N ALA A 43 -4.31 4.79 1.54
CA ALA A 43 -5.55 5.01 2.30
C ALA A 43 -6.74 5.40 1.41
N GLY A 44 -6.50 6.18 0.35
CA GLY A 44 -7.52 6.70 -0.56
C GLY A 44 -7.93 5.74 -1.68
N LEU A 45 -7.01 4.89 -2.15
CA LEU A 45 -7.17 4.10 -3.37
C LEU A 45 -8.42 3.20 -3.39
N PRO A 46 -8.78 2.48 -2.31
CA PRO A 46 -10.00 1.67 -2.32
C PRO A 46 -11.28 2.49 -2.52
N ARG A 47 -11.33 3.71 -1.96
CA ARG A 47 -12.46 4.62 -2.15
C ARG A 47 -12.44 5.19 -3.57
N ALA A 48 -11.29 5.64 -4.04
CA ALA A 48 -11.11 6.17 -5.39
C ALA A 48 -11.57 5.17 -6.47
N ILE A 49 -11.16 3.90 -6.36
CA ILE A 49 -11.57 2.84 -7.30
C ILE A 49 -13.08 2.57 -7.25
N ALA A 50 -13.69 2.56 -6.06
CA ALA A 50 -15.14 2.37 -5.93
C ALA A 50 -15.91 3.51 -6.63
N HIS A 51 -15.45 4.75 -6.44
CA HIS A 51 -16.03 5.92 -7.13
C HIS A 51 -15.75 5.89 -8.64
N ALA A 52 -14.54 5.55 -9.08
CA ALA A 52 -14.19 5.42 -10.49
C ALA A 52 -15.07 4.38 -11.19
N LYS A 53 -15.33 3.23 -10.54
CA LYS A 53 -16.26 2.20 -11.05
C LYS A 53 -17.69 2.72 -11.20
N LEU A 54 -18.16 3.53 -10.25
CA LEU A 54 -19.48 4.17 -10.35
C LEU A 54 -19.54 5.14 -11.54
N TRP A 55 -18.53 6.01 -11.67
CA TRP A 55 -18.41 6.95 -12.77
C TRP A 55 -18.32 6.26 -14.13
N ALA A 56 -17.50 5.22 -14.25
CA ALA A 56 -17.40 4.42 -15.46
C ALA A 56 -18.76 3.81 -15.85
N ARG A 57 -19.51 3.25 -14.89
CA ARG A 57 -20.85 2.72 -15.14
C ARG A 57 -21.85 3.80 -15.56
N ARG A 58 -21.77 5.00 -14.98
CA ARG A 58 -22.61 6.15 -15.39
C ARG A 58 -22.25 6.60 -16.82
N GLY A 59 -20.96 6.71 -17.13
CA GLY A 59 -20.47 7.07 -18.46
C GLY A 59 -20.88 6.05 -19.54
N TRP A 60 -20.67 4.76 -19.26
CA TRP A 60 -21.08 3.68 -20.16
C TRP A 60 -22.59 3.69 -20.44
N ARG A 61 -23.42 3.94 -19.43
CA ARG A 61 -24.87 4.06 -19.62
C ARG A 61 -25.26 5.27 -20.46
N ARG A 62 -24.60 6.41 -20.26
CA ARG A 62 -24.81 7.62 -21.07
C ARG A 62 -24.41 7.39 -22.53
N LEU A 63 -23.36 6.62 -22.78
CA LEU A 63 -22.94 6.26 -24.13
C LEU A 63 -23.87 5.23 -24.78
N SER A 64 -24.36 4.24 -24.01
CA SER A 64 -25.29 3.24 -24.54
C SER A 64 -26.67 3.83 -24.83
N SER A 65 -27.14 4.80 -24.03
CA SER A 65 -28.41 5.49 -24.29
C SER A 65 -28.38 6.40 -25.52
N VAL A 66 -27.18 6.81 -25.97
CA VAL A 66 -27.01 7.59 -27.21
C VAL A 66 -26.95 6.69 -28.45
N ARG A 67 -26.62 5.39 -28.27
CA ARG A 67 -26.45 4.42 -29.38
C ARG A 67 -27.59 3.42 -29.55
N ALA A 68 -28.49 3.29 -28.58
CA ALA A 68 -29.57 2.33 -28.62
C ALA A 68 -30.92 3.03 -28.47
N ASP A 69 -31.76 2.91 -29.50
CA ASP A 69 -33.10 3.50 -29.54
C ASP A 69 -34.11 2.73 -28.66
N ASP A 70 -33.80 1.52 -28.16
CA ASP A 70 -34.89 0.67 -27.66
C ASP A 70 -34.56 -0.41 -26.61
N SER A 71 -33.71 -0.15 -25.62
CA SER A 71 -33.58 -1.09 -24.48
C SER A 71 -33.72 -0.43 -23.11
N ARG A 72 -34.98 -0.13 -22.76
CA ARG A 72 -35.47 0.40 -21.47
C ARG A 72 -35.31 -0.58 -20.28
N ARG A 73 -34.18 -1.30 -20.17
CA ARG A 73 -33.90 -2.17 -19.01
C ARG A 73 -33.21 -1.36 -17.91
N GLY A 74 -33.99 -0.96 -16.90
CA GLY A 74 -33.50 -0.29 -15.68
C GLY A 74 -33.76 1.22 -15.66
N ALA A 75 -35.00 1.63 -15.92
CA ALA A 75 -35.43 3.02 -15.86
C ALA A 75 -35.40 3.53 -14.41
N SER A 76 -35.05 4.80 -14.26
CA SER A 76 -34.97 5.48 -12.97
C SER A 76 -35.66 6.82 -13.11
N PHE A 77 -36.86 6.94 -12.54
CA PHE A 77 -37.64 8.16 -12.60
C PHE A 77 -37.42 8.96 -11.33
N VAL A 78 -37.25 10.27 -11.44
CA VAL A 78 -36.95 11.14 -10.30
C VAL A 78 -37.85 12.35 -10.34
N SER A 79 -38.39 12.75 -9.18
CA SER A 79 -39.27 13.91 -9.09
C SER A 79 -38.53 15.15 -9.58
N ASP A 80 -39.23 16.02 -10.31
CA ASP A 80 -38.71 17.30 -10.78
C ASP A 80 -38.44 18.28 -9.62
N SER A 81 -39.18 18.12 -8.53
CA SER A 81 -39.16 18.94 -7.33
C SER A 81 -38.87 18.11 -6.08
N PRO A 82 -38.15 18.67 -5.09
CA PRO A 82 -37.91 18.01 -3.82
C PRO A 82 -39.20 17.96 -2.99
N VAL A 83 -39.31 16.93 -2.15
CA VAL A 83 -40.45 16.73 -1.26
C VAL A 83 -40.08 17.13 0.16
N GLU A 84 -40.96 17.91 0.80
CA GLU A 84 -40.73 18.50 2.12
C GLU A 84 -40.67 17.45 3.25
N ASP A 85 -41.58 16.47 3.22
CA ASP A 85 -41.66 15.38 4.20
C ASP A 85 -41.59 14.01 3.50
N PRO A 86 -40.39 13.43 3.36
CA PRO A 86 -40.21 12.12 2.73
C PRO A 86 -41.01 10.99 3.39
N ALA A 87 -41.21 11.03 4.71
CA ALA A 87 -41.85 9.93 5.41
C ALA A 87 -43.36 9.91 5.15
N ARG A 88 -43.98 11.10 5.20
CA ARG A 88 -45.38 11.32 4.83
C ARG A 88 -45.61 11.09 3.35
N GLU A 89 -44.64 11.46 2.51
CA GLU A 89 -44.73 11.22 1.06
C GLU A 89 -44.75 9.73 0.74
N LEU A 90 -43.88 8.93 1.36
CA LEU A 90 -43.88 7.47 1.17
C LEU A 90 -45.19 6.84 1.67
N GLU A 91 -45.82 7.38 2.72
CA GLU A 91 -47.12 6.90 3.18
C GLU A 91 -48.21 7.20 2.17
N ALA A 92 -48.28 8.43 1.67
CA ALA A 92 -49.25 8.82 0.65
C ALA A 92 -49.08 8.05 -0.67
N ILE A 93 -47.84 7.78 -1.09
CA ILE A 93 -47.55 6.93 -2.25
C ILE A 93 -47.99 5.49 -1.97
N ALA A 94 -47.75 4.96 -0.78
CA ALA A 94 -48.18 3.60 -0.44
C ALA A 94 -49.70 3.46 -0.51
N ASP A 95 -50.46 4.45 -0.02
CA ASP A 95 -51.92 4.46 -0.10
C ASP A 95 -52.41 4.54 -1.55
N ALA A 96 -51.85 5.45 -2.36
CA ALA A 96 -52.17 5.56 -3.78
C ALA A 96 -51.89 4.26 -4.55
N VAL A 97 -50.78 3.57 -4.25
CA VAL A 97 -50.42 2.31 -4.91
C VAL A 97 -51.34 1.17 -4.49
N ARG A 98 -51.90 1.17 -3.28
CA ARG A 98 -52.90 0.16 -2.85
C ARG A 98 -54.22 0.30 -3.59
N GLU A 99 -54.59 1.52 -3.96
CA GLU A 99 -55.80 1.82 -4.72
C GLU A 99 -55.62 1.57 -6.23
N PHE A 100 -54.37 1.51 -6.71
CA PHE A 100 -54.05 1.34 -8.12
C PHE A 100 -54.06 -0.13 -8.55
N GLU A 101 -54.91 -0.47 -9.53
CA GLU A 101 -54.98 -1.84 -10.05
C GLU A 101 -53.69 -2.26 -10.79
N GLY A 102 -53.26 -3.50 -10.55
CA GLY A 102 -52.15 -4.13 -11.29
C GLY A 102 -50.81 -4.22 -10.56
N PHE A 103 -50.80 -3.99 -9.25
CA PHE A 103 -49.71 -4.32 -8.32
C PHE A 103 -50.20 -5.32 -7.28
N ASP A 104 -49.33 -6.25 -6.87
CA ASP A 104 -49.69 -7.31 -5.91
C ASP A 104 -49.63 -6.82 -4.46
N GLY A 105 -48.87 -5.76 -4.22
CA GLY A 105 -48.79 -5.14 -2.91
C GLY A 105 -47.68 -4.10 -2.80
N VAL A 106 -47.76 -3.32 -1.72
CA VAL A 106 -46.75 -2.33 -1.35
C VAL A 106 -46.39 -2.49 0.12
N ARG A 107 -45.10 -2.53 0.42
CA ARG A 107 -44.58 -2.61 1.79
C ARG A 107 -43.43 -1.63 2.00
N ARG A 108 -43.31 -1.16 3.23
CA ARG A 108 -42.18 -0.32 3.67
C ARG A 108 -40.99 -1.22 3.99
N GLU A 109 -39.80 -0.79 3.61
CA GLU A 109 -38.54 -1.49 3.91
C GLU A 109 -37.43 -0.47 4.21
N GLU A 110 -36.54 -0.84 5.12
CA GLU A 110 -35.35 -0.05 5.44
C GLU A 110 -34.21 -0.39 4.47
N PHE A 111 -33.69 0.62 3.78
CA PHE A 111 -32.54 0.51 2.88
C PHE A 111 -31.33 1.22 3.46
N ASP A 112 -30.14 0.96 2.89
CA ASP A 112 -28.88 1.63 3.25
C ASP A 112 -28.92 3.19 3.20
N ASP A 113 -29.95 3.80 2.60
CA ASP A 113 -30.15 5.24 2.50
C ASP A 113 -31.41 5.77 3.19
N GLY A 114 -32.11 4.93 3.96
CA GLY A 114 -33.32 5.28 4.68
C GLY A 114 -34.50 4.38 4.28
N GLU A 115 -35.67 4.72 4.80
CA GLU A 115 -36.89 4.01 4.47
C GLU A 115 -37.30 4.22 3.00
N GLY A 116 -37.93 3.20 2.42
CA GLY A 116 -38.55 3.27 1.11
C GLY A 116 -39.67 2.26 0.97
N LEU A 117 -40.24 2.19 -0.23
CA LEU A 117 -41.28 1.24 -0.57
C LEU A 117 -40.75 0.19 -1.55
N VAL A 118 -41.20 -1.04 -1.32
CA VAL A 118 -41.13 -2.15 -2.28
C VAL A 118 -42.53 -2.37 -2.81
N VAL A 119 -42.71 -2.15 -4.11
CA VAL A 119 -43.97 -2.38 -4.83
C VAL A 119 -43.84 -3.65 -5.66
N THR A 120 -44.52 -4.71 -5.24
CA THR A 120 -44.48 -6.02 -5.89
C THR A 120 -45.47 -6.08 -7.06
N HIS A 121 -45.06 -6.69 -8.15
CA HIS A 121 -45.89 -6.98 -9.31
C HIS A 121 -45.51 -8.33 -9.94
N ALA A 122 -46.48 -8.97 -10.61
CA ALA A 122 -46.30 -10.25 -11.26
C ALA A 122 -45.70 -11.34 -10.34
N GLY A 123 -46.11 -11.35 -9.07
CA GLY A 123 -45.79 -12.35 -8.05
C GLY A 123 -44.39 -12.25 -7.42
N PHE A 124 -43.37 -11.83 -8.16
CA PHE A 124 -41.97 -11.85 -7.68
C PHE A 124 -41.09 -10.70 -8.19
N HIS A 125 -41.61 -9.84 -9.07
CA HIS A 125 -40.88 -8.64 -9.50
C HIS A 125 -41.21 -7.47 -8.59
N SER A 126 -40.26 -6.55 -8.42
CA SER A 126 -40.49 -5.36 -7.59
C SER A 126 -39.94 -4.11 -8.24
N SER A 127 -40.67 -3.03 -8.06
CA SER A 127 -40.20 -1.67 -8.26
C SER A 127 -40.01 -1.01 -6.89
N PHE A 128 -39.10 -0.06 -6.81
CA PHE A 128 -38.67 0.56 -5.56
C PHE A 128 -38.91 2.06 -5.60
N VAL A 129 -39.58 2.60 -4.58
CA VAL A 129 -39.80 4.04 -4.42
C VAL A 129 -39.04 4.52 -3.20
N ARG A 130 -38.11 5.46 -3.37
CA ARG A 130 -37.21 5.89 -2.30
C ARG A 130 -36.90 7.38 -2.39
N PRO A 131 -36.82 8.09 -1.26
CA PRO A 131 -36.32 9.45 -1.23
C PRO A 131 -34.81 9.46 -1.49
N THR A 132 -34.36 10.44 -2.26
CA THR A 132 -32.96 10.73 -2.52
C THR A 132 -32.42 11.65 -1.42
N ARG A 133 -31.09 11.75 -1.30
CA ARG A 133 -30.46 12.68 -0.32
C ARG A 133 -30.76 14.16 -0.57
N SER A 134 -31.14 14.53 -1.80
CA SER A 134 -31.54 15.89 -2.15
C SER A 134 -33.04 16.14 -1.95
N GLY A 135 -33.75 15.22 -1.31
CA GLY A 135 -35.18 15.35 -1.00
C GLY A 135 -36.12 14.94 -2.13
N HIS A 136 -35.63 14.52 -3.29
CA HIS A 136 -36.48 14.07 -4.41
C HIS A 136 -36.97 12.63 -4.20
N VAL A 137 -38.12 12.27 -4.78
CA VAL A 137 -38.58 10.88 -4.82
C VAL A 137 -38.03 10.21 -6.08
N ALA A 138 -37.45 9.02 -5.94
CA ALA A 138 -36.94 8.22 -7.04
C ALA A 138 -37.64 6.87 -7.13
N VAL A 139 -38.12 6.52 -8.32
CA VAL A 139 -38.75 5.24 -8.65
C VAL A 139 -37.81 4.44 -9.56
N ASN A 140 -37.45 3.23 -9.14
CA ASN A 140 -36.54 2.36 -9.88
C ASN A 140 -37.14 0.98 -10.12
N GLY A 141 -36.93 0.45 -11.32
CA GLY A 141 -37.32 -0.92 -11.64
C GLY A 141 -36.83 -1.35 -13.03
N ALA A 142 -36.94 -2.65 -13.31
CA ALA A 142 -36.41 -3.27 -14.53
C ALA A 142 -37.49 -3.65 -15.54
N SER A 143 -38.75 -3.24 -15.33
CA SER A 143 -39.92 -3.64 -16.11
C SER A 143 -40.75 -2.43 -16.56
N ASP A 144 -41.54 -2.61 -17.62
CA ASP A 144 -42.51 -1.59 -18.09
C ASP A 144 -43.57 -1.25 -17.02
N ARG A 145 -43.80 -2.16 -16.06
CA ARG A 145 -44.64 -1.91 -14.88
C ARG A 145 -44.11 -0.78 -14.01
N THR A 146 -42.82 -0.48 -14.08
CA THR A 146 -42.22 0.68 -13.39
C THR A 146 -42.77 1.99 -13.95
N ARG A 147 -43.03 2.06 -15.26
CA ARG A 147 -43.62 3.25 -15.88
C ARG A 147 -45.10 3.42 -15.47
N ARG A 148 -45.86 2.32 -15.41
CA ARG A 148 -47.24 2.36 -14.88
C ARG A 148 -47.28 2.80 -13.42
N LEU A 149 -46.31 2.37 -12.61
CA LEU A 149 -46.19 2.81 -11.23
C LEU A 149 -45.94 4.32 -11.15
N VAL A 150 -45.06 4.83 -12.01
CA VAL A 150 -44.78 6.27 -12.13
C VAL A 150 -46.04 7.04 -12.52
N GLU A 151 -46.76 6.61 -13.56
CA GLU A 151 -48.00 7.23 -14.00
C GLU A 151 -49.07 7.25 -12.89
N GLY A 152 -49.17 6.17 -12.11
CA GLY A 152 -50.06 6.11 -10.94
C GLY A 152 -49.63 7.01 -9.77
N ILE A 153 -48.34 7.25 -9.60
CA ILE A 153 -47.84 8.21 -8.60
C ILE A 153 -48.09 9.64 -9.06
N GLU A 154 -47.80 9.95 -10.33
CA GLU A 154 -48.02 11.29 -10.91
C GLU A 154 -49.50 11.69 -10.95
N SER A 155 -50.43 10.73 -11.05
CA SER A 155 -51.86 11.03 -10.98
C SER A 155 -52.34 11.36 -9.56
N ALA A 156 -51.66 10.84 -8.54
CA ALA A 156 -52.03 11.02 -7.14
C ALA A 156 -51.27 12.16 -6.44
N ARG A 157 -50.10 12.56 -6.96
CA ARG A 157 -49.15 13.49 -6.31
C ARG A 157 -48.88 14.72 -7.17
N PRO A 158 -48.57 15.89 -6.57
CA PRO A 158 -48.49 17.18 -7.27
C PRO A 158 -47.17 17.43 -8.03
N TYR A 159 -46.42 16.40 -8.38
CA TYR A 159 -45.13 16.52 -9.06
C TYR A 159 -44.98 15.50 -10.19
N SER A 160 -44.10 15.80 -11.15
CA SER A 160 -43.77 14.90 -12.25
C SER A 160 -42.46 14.15 -12.00
N LEU A 161 -42.39 12.91 -12.48
CA LEU A 161 -41.30 11.97 -12.35
C LEU A 161 -40.62 11.82 -13.71
N THR A 162 -39.48 12.49 -13.88
CA THR A 162 -38.73 12.47 -15.14
C THR A 162 -37.82 11.25 -15.23
N ASP A 163 -37.79 10.56 -16.38
CA ASP A 163 -36.82 9.50 -16.63
C ASP A 163 -35.39 10.06 -16.62
N ARG A 164 -34.53 9.48 -15.78
CA ARG A 164 -33.13 9.83 -15.63
C ARG A 164 -32.28 8.61 -15.95
N THR A 165 -31.41 8.74 -16.94
CA THR A 165 -30.40 7.71 -17.29
C THR A 165 -29.47 7.36 -16.12
N ASN A 166 -29.27 8.31 -15.20
CA ASN A 166 -28.45 8.13 -14.00
C ASN A 166 -29.33 8.00 -12.76
N ASN A 167 -29.39 6.77 -12.22
CA ASN A 167 -30.05 6.50 -10.96
C ASN A 167 -29.36 7.27 -9.79
N PRO A 168 -30.07 8.20 -9.10
CA PRO A 168 -29.50 9.00 -8.02
C PRO A 168 -29.25 8.20 -6.73
N LEU A 169 -29.91 7.06 -6.56
CA LEU A 169 -29.73 6.16 -5.41
C LEU A 169 -28.50 5.25 -5.57
N ARG A 170 -27.87 5.23 -6.74
CA ARG A 170 -26.75 4.34 -7.03
C ARG A 170 -25.49 4.82 -6.32
N ARG A 171 -25.04 4.05 -5.33
CA ARG A 171 -23.82 4.29 -4.55
C ARG A 171 -22.60 3.57 -5.16
N PRO A 172 -21.37 3.99 -4.80
CA PRO A 172 -20.17 3.25 -5.15
C PRO A 172 -20.22 1.84 -4.58
N ASP A 173 -20.21 0.84 -5.45
CA ASP A 173 -20.08 -0.54 -5.00
C ASP A 173 -18.68 -0.78 -4.45
N ARG A 174 -18.60 -1.44 -3.30
CA ARG A 174 -17.31 -1.91 -2.78
C ARG A 174 -16.65 -2.85 -3.79
N VAL A 175 -15.33 -2.83 -3.84
CA VAL A 175 -14.55 -3.82 -4.61
C VAL A 175 -14.76 -5.20 -3.97
N ARG A 176 -15.27 -6.15 -4.77
CA ARG A 176 -15.61 -7.53 -4.36
C ARG A 176 -15.05 -8.52 -5.38
N GLY A 177 -14.89 -9.78 -4.98
CA GLY A 177 -14.37 -10.86 -5.83
C GLY A 177 -12.87 -10.73 -6.14
N ALA A 178 -12.42 -11.32 -7.25
CA ALA A 178 -11.01 -11.33 -7.68
C ALA A 178 -10.34 -9.92 -7.71
N PRO A 179 -10.99 -8.84 -8.17
CA PRO A 179 -10.41 -7.49 -8.11
C PRO A 179 -9.98 -7.02 -6.71
N ARG A 180 -10.58 -7.58 -5.66
CA ARG A 180 -10.19 -7.30 -4.28
C ARG A 180 -8.80 -7.84 -3.96
N VAL A 181 -8.44 -9.01 -4.51
CA VAL A 181 -7.13 -9.65 -4.29
C VAL A 181 -6.06 -8.83 -5.00
N PHE A 182 -6.28 -8.47 -6.27
CA PHE A 182 -5.36 -7.60 -7.01
C PHE A 182 -5.16 -6.25 -6.32
N LEU A 183 -6.24 -5.65 -5.79
CA LEU A 183 -6.12 -4.41 -5.02
C LEU A 183 -5.32 -4.63 -3.73
N ALA A 184 -5.49 -5.76 -3.02
CA ALA A 184 -4.70 -6.05 -1.83
C ALA A 184 -3.21 -6.20 -2.15
N VAL A 185 -2.87 -6.91 -3.23
CA VAL A 185 -1.48 -7.05 -3.72
C VAL A 185 -0.90 -5.70 -4.11
N LEU A 186 -1.65 -4.87 -4.83
CA LEU A 186 -1.22 -3.52 -5.20
C LEU A 186 -0.96 -2.64 -3.97
N LEU A 187 -1.88 -2.65 -2.99
CA LEU A 187 -1.71 -1.89 -1.75
C LEU A 187 -0.49 -2.38 -0.96
N PHE A 188 -0.25 -3.69 -0.92
CA PHE A 188 0.93 -4.25 -0.28
C PHE A 188 2.21 -3.83 -1.00
N ALA A 189 2.25 -3.90 -2.33
CA ALA A 189 3.40 -3.46 -3.13
C ALA A 189 3.70 -1.97 -2.90
N LEU A 190 2.67 -1.12 -2.85
CA LEU A 190 2.84 0.29 -2.49
C LEU A 190 3.43 0.43 -1.07
N LEU A 191 2.92 -0.28 -0.07
CA LEU A 191 3.49 -0.22 1.28
C LEU A 191 4.97 -0.64 1.31
N VAL A 192 5.36 -1.66 0.54
CA VAL A 192 6.76 -2.09 0.39
C VAL A 192 7.60 -1.00 -0.27
N VAL A 193 7.11 -0.37 -1.34
CA VAL A 193 7.80 0.77 -1.98
C VAL A 193 7.95 1.94 -1.01
N GLY A 194 6.94 2.23 -0.21
CA GLY A 194 6.99 3.28 0.82
C GLY A 194 8.04 2.99 1.89
N ALA A 195 8.09 1.76 2.40
CA ALA A 195 9.13 1.32 3.33
C ALA A 195 10.53 1.41 2.70
N GLY A 196 10.67 1.03 1.43
CA GLY A 196 11.91 1.17 0.66
C GLY A 196 12.33 2.63 0.49
N ALA A 197 11.40 3.56 0.31
CA ALA A 197 11.70 5.00 0.25
C ALA A 197 12.21 5.53 1.60
N ILE A 198 11.66 5.05 2.73
CA ILE A 198 12.17 5.39 4.06
C ILE A 198 13.59 4.83 4.24
N ALA A 199 13.80 3.55 3.93
CA ALA A 199 15.11 2.89 4.08
C ALA A 199 16.20 3.57 3.23
N ASN A 200 15.92 3.84 1.95
CA ASN A 200 16.85 4.53 1.07
C ASN A 200 17.02 6.01 1.43
N GLY A 201 16.01 6.65 2.02
CA GLY A 201 16.12 8.02 2.52
C GLY A 201 17.00 8.12 3.77
N ALA A 202 16.91 7.15 4.67
CA ALA A 202 17.72 7.07 5.88
C ALA A 202 19.20 6.81 5.57
N TYR A 203 19.47 5.96 4.58
CA TYR A 203 20.82 5.58 4.16
C TYR A 203 21.00 5.81 2.63
N PRO A 204 21.13 7.07 2.17
CA PRO A 204 21.08 7.41 0.74
C PRO A 204 22.34 7.04 -0.05
N ALA A 205 23.50 6.95 0.60
CA ALA A 205 24.80 6.77 -0.05
C ALA A 205 25.62 5.58 0.50
N GLY A 206 24.96 4.63 1.18
CA GLY A 206 25.64 3.46 1.75
C GLY A 206 25.86 2.32 0.74
N PRO A 207 26.81 1.41 1.02
CA PRO A 207 27.01 0.19 0.23
C PRO A 207 25.83 -0.78 0.29
N TYR A 208 24.86 -0.52 1.17
CA TYR A 208 23.76 -1.42 1.47
C TYR A 208 22.70 -1.53 0.36
N THR A 209 22.13 -2.71 0.21
CA THR A 209 20.88 -2.96 -0.52
C THR A 209 19.69 -2.32 0.19
N THR A 210 18.54 -2.19 -0.50
CA THR A 210 17.32 -1.66 0.13
C THR A 210 16.85 -2.52 1.32
N GLY A 211 17.08 -3.83 1.27
CA GLY A 211 16.74 -4.75 2.36
C GLY A 211 17.59 -4.50 3.60
N GLU A 212 18.90 -4.39 3.43
CA GLU A 212 19.84 -4.12 4.52
C GLU A 212 19.60 -2.75 5.16
N LYS A 213 19.33 -1.72 4.35
CA LYS A 213 18.92 -0.40 4.86
C LYS A 213 17.66 -0.49 5.72
N ALA A 214 16.69 -1.32 5.34
CA ALA A 214 15.48 -1.50 6.14
C ALA A 214 15.78 -2.19 7.48
N VAL A 215 16.74 -3.12 7.54
CA VAL A 215 17.21 -3.72 8.80
C VAL A 215 17.91 -2.67 9.66
N LEU A 216 18.82 -1.87 9.11
CA LEU A 216 19.49 -0.79 9.83
C LEU A 216 18.48 0.22 10.42
N VAL A 217 17.51 0.67 9.62
CA VAL A 217 16.41 1.53 10.07
C VAL A 217 15.60 0.87 11.20
N SER A 218 15.38 -0.45 11.13
CA SER A 218 14.65 -1.17 12.17
C SER A 218 15.42 -1.22 13.51
N ILE A 219 16.75 -1.30 13.46
CA ILE A 219 17.61 -1.26 14.65
C ILE A 219 17.54 0.14 15.27
N ASP A 220 17.64 1.19 14.46
CA ASP A 220 17.51 2.58 14.93
C ASP A 220 16.12 2.84 15.54
N ALA A 221 15.05 2.41 14.87
CA ALA A 221 13.68 2.56 15.39
C ALA A 221 13.48 1.82 16.72
N ARG A 222 14.10 0.64 16.87
CA ARG A 222 14.05 -0.11 18.13
C ARG A 222 14.79 0.62 19.25
N ALA A 223 15.95 1.21 18.96
CA ALA A 223 16.71 1.98 19.94
C ALA A 223 15.92 3.20 20.45
N ASP A 224 15.21 3.89 19.56
CA ASP A 224 14.42 5.08 19.90
C ASP A 224 13.13 4.76 20.68
N VAL A 225 12.52 3.59 20.42
CA VAL A 225 11.21 3.23 21.01
C VAL A 225 11.35 2.38 22.27
N SER A 226 12.39 1.55 22.37
CA SER A 226 12.55 0.62 23.49
C SER A 226 13.53 1.16 24.53
N PRO A 227 13.07 1.48 25.76
CA PRO A 227 13.96 1.96 26.83
C PRO A 227 14.96 0.90 27.31
N LYS A 228 14.81 -0.36 26.87
CA LYS A 228 15.71 -1.47 27.18
C LYS A 228 16.89 -1.61 26.21
N VAL A 229 16.95 -0.79 25.15
CA VAL A 229 18.03 -0.84 24.15
C VAL A 229 18.84 0.43 24.28
N SER A 230 20.08 0.31 24.73
CA SER A 230 20.98 1.47 24.80
C SER A 230 21.49 1.85 23.40
N GLY A 231 22.01 3.09 23.26
CA GLY A 231 22.72 3.49 22.05
C GLY A 231 23.90 2.57 21.73
N THR A 232 24.65 2.15 22.76
CA THR A 232 25.72 1.16 22.65
C THR A 232 25.21 -0.18 22.11
N ASP A 233 24.07 -0.69 22.59
CA ASP A 233 23.50 -1.94 22.06
C ASP A 233 23.04 -1.81 20.61
N ALA A 234 22.52 -0.65 20.23
CA ALA A 234 22.12 -0.35 18.85
C ALA A 234 23.34 -0.29 17.93
N ALA A 235 24.42 0.39 18.34
CA ALA A 235 25.69 0.44 17.61
C ALA A 235 26.29 -0.96 17.43
N LEU A 236 26.38 -1.76 18.50
CA LEU A 236 26.86 -3.15 18.43
C LEU A 236 25.97 -4.05 17.57
N SER A 237 24.65 -3.82 17.56
CA SER A 237 23.74 -4.60 16.71
C SER A 237 23.85 -4.22 15.24
N LYS A 238 24.09 -2.94 14.93
CA LYS A 238 24.41 -2.50 13.57
C LYS A 238 25.76 -3.04 13.12
N ALA A 239 26.79 -2.98 13.96
CA ALA A 239 28.11 -3.50 13.63
C ALA A 239 28.05 -5.00 13.30
N ALA A 240 27.40 -5.80 14.15
CA ALA A 240 27.22 -7.24 13.90
C ALA A 240 26.43 -7.51 12.60
N PHE A 241 25.40 -6.71 12.31
CA PHE A 241 24.66 -6.84 11.06
C PHE A 241 25.52 -6.52 9.83
N VAL A 242 26.33 -5.46 9.89
CA VAL A 242 27.24 -5.07 8.81
C VAL A 242 28.32 -6.13 8.59
N VAL A 243 28.86 -6.72 9.66
CA VAL A 243 29.81 -7.86 9.57
C VAL A 243 29.17 -9.05 8.86
N GLY A 244 27.94 -9.42 9.22
CA GLY A 244 27.21 -10.50 8.53
C GLY A 244 26.96 -10.19 7.05
N ALA A 245 26.72 -8.93 6.68
CA ALA A 245 26.60 -8.52 5.28
C ALA A 245 27.93 -8.69 4.52
N ILE A 246 29.08 -8.33 5.13
CA ILE A 246 30.40 -8.55 4.53
C ILE A 246 30.68 -10.05 4.31
N GLU A 247 30.27 -10.91 5.23
CA GLU A 247 30.41 -12.37 5.06
C GLU A 247 29.60 -12.89 3.86
N GLU A 248 28.40 -12.35 3.64
CA GLU A 248 27.57 -12.67 2.47
C GLU A 248 28.25 -12.21 1.16
N GLU A 249 28.96 -11.08 1.16
CA GLU A 249 29.73 -10.61 -0.01
C GLU A 249 30.82 -11.61 -0.43
N ALA A 250 31.42 -12.37 0.50
CA ALA A 250 32.39 -13.40 0.15
C ALA A 250 31.73 -14.52 -0.67
N VAL A 251 30.52 -14.93 -0.28
CA VAL A 251 29.72 -15.92 -1.01
C VAL A 251 29.33 -15.40 -2.38
N GLU A 252 28.90 -14.13 -2.49
CA GLU A 252 28.53 -13.53 -3.78
C GLU A 252 29.74 -13.45 -4.74
N VAL A 253 30.94 -13.14 -4.24
CA VAL A 253 32.18 -13.18 -5.03
C VAL A 253 32.45 -14.59 -5.59
N GLU A 254 32.21 -15.64 -4.80
CA GLU A 254 32.37 -17.04 -5.22
C GLU A 254 31.27 -17.51 -6.19
N TRP A 255 30.03 -17.09 -5.98
CA TRP A 255 28.85 -17.57 -6.70
C TRP A 255 28.63 -16.93 -8.06
N GLU A 256 29.29 -15.80 -8.36
CA GLU A 256 29.24 -15.11 -9.66
C GLU A 256 29.90 -15.96 -10.79
N SER A 257 29.18 -17.01 -11.18
CA SER A 257 29.68 -18.20 -11.89
C SER A 257 29.01 -18.44 -13.24
N ASN A 258 28.13 -17.57 -13.73
CA ASN A 258 27.37 -17.93 -14.95
C ASN A 258 27.05 -16.86 -15.98
N ARG A 259 27.43 -15.58 -15.83
CA ARG A 259 27.48 -14.58 -16.92
C ARG A 259 28.02 -13.23 -16.42
N THR A 260 29.32 -12.97 -16.66
CA THR A 260 29.97 -11.63 -16.76
C THR A 260 29.76 -10.67 -15.57
N THR A 261 30.77 -10.11 -14.93
CA THR A 261 31.73 -9.14 -15.48
C THR A 261 32.64 -8.78 -14.30
N TYR A 262 33.94 -8.60 -14.51
CA TYR A 262 34.88 -7.99 -13.54
C TYR A 262 34.25 -6.92 -12.62
N SER A 263 33.35 -6.09 -13.15
CA SER A 263 32.67 -5.03 -12.40
C SER A 263 31.80 -5.51 -11.23
N ALA A 264 31.17 -6.68 -11.30
CA ALA A 264 30.35 -7.21 -10.22
C ALA A 264 31.24 -7.63 -9.03
N VAL A 265 32.23 -8.50 -9.30
CA VAL A 265 33.26 -8.91 -8.33
C VAL A 265 33.98 -7.68 -7.72
N ALA A 266 34.32 -6.70 -8.56
CA ALA A 266 34.95 -5.47 -8.10
C ALA A 266 34.02 -4.56 -7.29
N GLU A 267 32.70 -4.62 -7.50
CA GLU A 267 31.74 -3.89 -6.66
C GLU A 267 31.62 -4.55 -5.29
N HIS A 268 31.46 -5.88 -5.22
CA HIS A 268 31.39 -6.64 -3.96
C HIS A 268 32.62 -6.38 -3.06
N GLY A 269 33.83 -6.38 -3.64
CA GLY A 269 35.05 -6.03 -2.89
C GLY A 269 35.07 -4.57 -2.41
N ARG A 270 34.66 -3.61 -3.24
CA ARG A 270 34.59 -2.18 -2.84
C ARG A 270 33.48 -1.89 -1.84
N GLN A 271 32.38 -2.65 -1.91
CA GLN A 271 31.28 -2.64 -0.97
C GLN A 271 31.74 -3.16 0.39
N SER A 272 32.44 -4.30 0.41
CA SER A 272 33.05 -4.88 1.62
C SER A 272 33.97 -3.88 2.34
N LEU A 273 34.87 -3.19 1.62
CA LEU A 273 35.75 -2.18 2.21
C LEU A 273 34.97 -1.03 2.88
N ARG A 274 33.91 -0.52 2.24
CA ARG A 274 33.08 0.54 2.84
C ARG A 274 32.32 0.04 4.07
N MET A 275 31.75 -1.16 3.98
CA MET A 275 31.07 -1.79 5.12
C MET A 275 32.04 -2.05 6.28
N SER A 276 33.28 -2.45 5.99
CA SER A 276 34.36 -2.61 6.96
C SER A 276 34.71 -1.32 7.71
N GLU A 277 34.68 -0.17 7.04
CA GLU A 277 34.85 1.14 7.68
C GLU A 277 33.65 1.50 8.55
N ASP A 278 32.43 1.25 8.06
CA ASP A 278 31.19 1.50 8.81
C ASP A 278 31.11 0.64 10.08
N ALA A 279 31.48 -0.65 10.00
CA ALA A 279 31.52 -1.56 11.15
C ALA A 279 32.52 -1.08 12.22
N ARG A 280 33.72 -0.64 11.81
CA ARG A 280 34.70 -0.06 12.74
C ARG A 280 34.22 1.23 13.38
N ALA A 281 33.58 2.12 12.61
CA ALA A 281 33.02 3.35 13.15
C ALA A 281 31.95 3.06 14.23
N LEU A 282 31.10 2.07 13.99
CA LEU A 282 30.08 1.62 14.95
C LEU A 282 30.71 0.97 16.21
N LEU A 283 31.76 0.18 16.06
CA LEU A 283 32.51 -0.38 17.19
C LEU A 283 33.20 0.71 18.02
N ALA A 284 33.82 1.69 17.35
CA ALA A 284 34.43 2.85 18.01
C ALA A 284 33.38 3.70 18.75
N GLU A 285 32.21 3.94 18.14
CA GLU A 285 31.08 4.63 18.79
C GLU A 285 30.62 3.86 20.04
N ALA A 286 30.45 2.54 19.94
CA ALA A 286 30.05 1.72 21.08
C ALA A 286 31.08 1.76 22.22
N ARG A 287 32.38 1.74 21.89
CA ARG A 287 33.48 1.82 22.86
C ARG A 287 33.60 3.20 23.52
N ALA A 288 33.30 4.27 22.80
CA ALA A 288 33.29 5.63 23.33
C ALA A 288 32.13 5.91 24.30
N GLY A 289 31.06 5.10 24.26
CA GLY A 289 29.86 5.24 25.08
C GLY A 289 29.92 4.60 26.47
N ASP A 290 31.11 4.39 27.04
CA ASP A 290 31.34 3.71 28.33
C ASP A 290 30.63 2.34 28.43
N PRO A 291 31.02 1.34 27.62
CA PRO A 291 30.35 0.06 27.58
C PRO A 291 30.47 -0.70 28.91
N THR A 292 29.41 -1.43 29.27
CA THR A 292 29.48 -2.45 30.31
C THR A 292 30.45 -3.57 29.93
N GLY A 293 30.90 -4.39 30.90
CA GLY A 293 31.81 -5.52 30.61
C GLY A 293 31.27 -6.48 29.55
N ASP A 294 29.97 -6.77 29.57
CA ASP A 294 29.33 -7.64 28.58
C ASP A 294 29.29 -7.00 27.18
N GLN A 295 29.10 -5.68 27.11
CA GLN A 295 29.10 -4.92 25.85
C GLN A 295 30.52 -4.81 25.27
N ALA A 296 31.53 -4.60 26.12
CA ALA A 296 32.93 -4.60 25.70
C ALA A 296 33.31 -5.98 25.14
N ALA A 297 33.02 -7.06 25.87
CA ALA A 297 33.27 -8.41 25.38
C ALA A 297 32.49 -8.74 24.09
N ARG A 298 31.29 -8.16 23.89
CA ARG A 298 30.54 -8.28 22.63
C ARG A 298 31.20 -7.50 21.50
N ALA A 299 31.70 -6.29 21.76
CA ALA A 299 32.44 -5.50 20.77
C ALA A 299 33.67 -6.27 20.28
N ASP A 300 34.43 -6.87 21.19
CA ASP A 300 35.65 -7.62 20.86
C ASP A 300 35.34 -8.87 20.01
N ARG A 301 34.21 -9.55 20.28
CA ARG A 301 33.76 -10.65 19.41
C ARG A 301 33.38 -10.16 18.01
N ILE A 302 32.61 -9.08 17.91
CA ILE A 302 32.21 -8.52 16.61
C ILE A 302 33.43 -8.04 15.82
N GLU A 303 34.45 -7.51 16.48
CA GLU A 303 35.69 -7.12 15.83
C GLU A 303 36.49 -8.33 15.34
N ALA A 304 36.56 -9.41 16.11
CA ALA A 304 37.14 -10.67 15.64
C ALA A 304 36.38 -11.23 14.42
N ASP A 305 35.05 -11.21 14.47
CA ASP A 305 34.19 -11.64 13.35
C ASP A 305 34.40 -10.72 12.12
N LEU A 306 34.62 -9.42 12.32
CA LEU A 306 34.94 -8.48 11.23
C LEU A 306 36.26 -8.85 10.53
N HIS A 307 37.31 -9.15 11.30
CA HIS A 307 38.59 -9.58 10.74
C HIS A 307 38.46 -10.87 9.94
N GLU A 308 37.65 -11.83 10.41
CA GLU A 308 37.37 -13.08 9.70
C GLU A 308 36.59 -12.84 8.40
N ALA A 309 35.58 -11.97 8.42
CA ALA A 309 34.80 -11.60 7.24
C ALA A 309 35.68 -10.91 6.18
N GLU A 310 36.54 -9.98 6.59
CA GLU A 310 37.50 -9.30 5.70
C GLU A 310 38.49 -10.26 5.05
N ALA A 311 39.03 -11.20 5.84
CA ALA A 311 39.92 -12.24 5.34
C ALA A 311 39.20 -13.18 4.34
N SER A 312 37.93 -13.50 4.60
CA SER A 312 37.10 -14.36 3.75
C SER A 312 36.84 -13.71 2.38
N VAL A 313 36.45 -12.43 2.34
CA VAL A 313 36.29 -11.69 1.06
C VAL A 313 37.63 -11.61 0.32
N ALA A 314 38.73 -11.33 1.02
CA ALA A 314 40.06 -11.31 0.39
C ALA A 314 40.45 -12.68 -0.20
N ALA A 315 40.11 -13.78 0.47
CA ALA A 315 40.34 -15.13 -0.03
C ALA A 315 39.50 -15.42 -1.28
N ALA A 316 38.21 -15.06 -1.26
CA ALA A 316 37.30 -15.21 -2.40
C ALA A 316 37.79 -14.41 -3.63
N LEU A 317 38.25 -13.17 -3.42
CA LEU A 317 38.85 -12.35 -4.48
C LEU A 317 40.13 -12.99 -5.05
N THR A 318 40.97 -13.61 -4.22
CA THR A 318 42.13 -14.37 -4.68
C THR A 318 41.72 -15.55 -5.56
N ALA A 319 40.81 -16.39 -5.08
CA ALA A 319 40.34 -17.55 -5.83
C ALA A 319 39.81 -17.13 -7.21
N ARG A 320 39.01 -16.06 -7.25
CA ARG A 320 38.46 -15.55 -8.51
C ARG A 320 39.51 -15.00 -9.48
N MET A 321 40.57 -14.39 -8.97
CA MET A 321 41.70 -13.94 -9.80
C MET A 321 42.54 -15.09 -10.34
N GLU A 322 42.63 -16.20 -9.61
CA GLU A 322 43.40 -17.39 -9.98
C GLU A 322 42.66 -18.26 -11.01
N ASP A 323 41.33 -18.30 -10.98
CA ASP A 323 40.49 -19.07 -11.91
C ASP A 323 40.53 -18.56 -13.37
N GLY A 324 41.16 -17.41 -13.64
CA GLY A 324 41.53 -16.97 -15.00
C GLY A 324 40.39 -16.39 -15.86
N ASP A 325 39.15 -16.34 -15.37
CA ASP A 325 37.99 -15.80 -16.10
C ASP A 325 37.91 -14.26 -16.15
N LEU A 326 38.80 -13.56 -15.44
CA LEU A 326 38.82 -12.10 -15.37
C LEU A 326 39.80 -11.55 -16.41
N GLU A 327 39.28 -11.10 -17.57
CA GLU A 327 39.97 -10.60 -18.78
C GLU A 327 41.13 -9.59 -18.55
N GLY A 328 42.24 -9.98 -17.93
CA GLY A 328 43.43 -9.16 -17.68
C GLY A 328 43.22 -7.95 -16.73
N ARG A 329 41.98 -7.66 -16.35
CA ARG A 329 41.59 -6.59 -15.43
C ARG A 329 41.63 -7.15 -14.01
N THR A 330 42.79 -7.19 -13.39
CA THR A 330 42.95 -7.71 -12.01
C THR A 330 43.70 -6.76 -11.09
N ALA A 331 44.20 -5.63 -11.60
CA ALA A 331 44.95 -4.67 -10.79
C ALA A 331 44.10 -4.08 -9.65
N ASP A 332 42.88 -3.60 -9.93
CA ASP A 332 42.04 -3.01 -8.88
C ASP A 332 41.52 -4.06 -7.89
N LEU A 333 41.31 -5.30 -8.36
CA LEU A 333 40.93 -6.42 -7.48
C LEU A 333 42.07 -6.83 -6.55
N ARG A 334 43.32 -6.82 -7.04
CA ARG A 334 44.49 -7.01 -6.17
C ARG A 334 44.57 -5.90 -5.13
N ALA A 335 44.41 -4.64 -5.53
CA ALA A 335 44.43 -3.52 -4.59
C ALA A 335 43.30 -3.64 -3.54
N THR A 336 42.10 -4.02 -3.95
CA THR A 336 40.95 -4.23 -3.05
C THR A 336 41.19 -5.40 -2.09
N ARG A 337 41.69 -6.53 -2.59
CA ARG A 337 42.08 -7.69 -1.79
C ARG A 337 43.16 -7.31 -0.77
N ASP A 338 44.20 -6.61 -1.19
CA ASP A 338 45.32 -6.24 -0.33
C ASP A 338 44.84 -5.29 0.77
N ALA A 339 43.98 -4.33 0.44
CA ALA A 339 43.34 -3.46 1.43
C ALA A 339 42.48 -4.24 2.45
N LEU A 340 41.75 -5.28 2.02
CA LEU A 340 40.97 -6.14 2.91
C LEU A 340 41.88 -7.00 3.81
N ARG A 341 43.01 -7.50 3.30
CA ARG A 341 44.01 -8.23 4.12
C ARG A 341 44.63 -7.32 5.17
N ASP A 342 45.07 -6.13 4.76
CA ASP A 342 45.63 -5.13 5.66
C ASP A 342 44.60 -4.71 6.72
N ALA A 343 43.31 -4.70 6.37
CA ALA A 343 42.22 -4.42 7.30
C ALA A 343 42.01 -5.57 8.32
N ALA A 344 42.06 -6.82 7.85
CA ALA A 344 41.92 -8.02 8.68
C ALA A 344 43.06 -8.19 9.69
N GLU A 345 44.25 -7.65 9.40
CA GLU A 345 45.43 -7.73 10.27
C GLU A 345 45.57 -6.54 11.24
N ARG A 346 44.64 -5.56 11.21
CA ARG A 346 44.72 -4.40 12.12
C ARG A 346 44.55 -4.85 13.57
N PRO A 347 45.37 -4.32 14.50
CA PRO A 347 45.13 -4.53 15.92
C PRO A 347 43.82 -3.85 16.36
N ALA A 348 43.14 -4.52 17.29
CA ALA A 348 41.97 -4.03 18.03
C ALA A 348 42.25 -2.78 18.87
#